data_AF-A0A0R1W2V1-F1
#
_entry.id   AF-A0A0R1W2V1-F1
#
_cell.length_a   1.000
_cell.length_b   1.000
_cell.length_c   1.000
_cell.angle_alpha   90.00
_cell.angle_beta   90.00
_cell.angle_gamma   90.00
#
_symmetry.space_group_name_H-M   'P 1'
#
loop_
_entity.id
_entity.type
_entity.pdbx_description
1 polymer ?
#
loop_
_entity_poly.entity_id
_entity_poly.type
_entity_poly.pdbx_seq_one_letter_code
_entity_poly.pdbx_strand_id
1 'polypeptide(L)'
;MRDGIDMGMSKIQETVEDGLSAIFNGRMTARELYEEVGLLIKQRIKDEIVLKTLPHNAPLTIENKGKDDPLVDTGALHSSIDFKVVEI
;
A
#
# COMPACT_ATOMS: atom_id res chain seq x y z
N MET A 1 -4.40 10.21 -11.27
CA MET A 1 -4.60 8.77 -11.02
C MET A 1 -3.56 7.91 -11.72
N ARG A 2 -3.26 8.15 -13.01
CA ARG A 2 -2.21 7.43 -13.74
C ARG A 2 -0.81 7.62 -13.13
N ASP A 3 -0.43 8.87 -12.85
CA ASP A 3 0.91 9.19 -12.29
C ASP A 3 1.20 8.55 -10.93
N GLY A 4 0.17 8.37 -10.10
CA GLY A 4 0.32 7.67 -8.82
C GLY A 4 0.63 6.20 -9.04
N ILE A 5 -0.17 5.51 -9.85
CA ILE A 5 0.03 4.10 -10.16
C ILE A 5 1.39 3.90 -10.85
N ASP A 6 1.73 4.74 -11.83
CA ASP A 6 2.99 4.67 -12.58
C ASP A 6 4.21 4.85 -11.65
N MET A 7 4.15 5.79 -10.70
CA MET A 7 5.22 6.00 -9.71
C MET A 7 5.34 4.84 -8.71
N GLY A 8 4.21 4.23 -8.32
CA GLY A 8 4.21 3.06 -7.44
C GLY A 8 4.80 1.83 -8.11
N MET A 9 4.45 1.62 -9.38
CA MET A 9 5.00 0.54 -10.19
C MET A 9 6.50 0.71 -10.41
N SER A 10 6.99 1.94 -10.60
CA SER A 10 8.42 2.21 -10.75
C SER A 10 9.22 1.78 -9.51
N LYS A 11 8.73 2.06 -8.30
CA LYS A 11 9.46 1.69 -7.07
C LYS A 11 9.45 0.18 -6.83
N ILE A 12 8.32 -0.48 -7.09
CA ILE A 12 8.23 -1.94 -7.01
C ILE A 12 9.20 -2.58 -8.02
N GLN A 13 9.26 -2.07 -9.25
CA GLN A 13 10.16 -2.56 -10.28
C GLN A 13 11.63 -2.43 -9.84
N GLU A 14 12.05 -1.26 -9.37
CA GLU A 14 13.41 -1.02 -8.86
C GLU A 14 13.77 -2.01 -7.74
N THR A 15 12.88 -2.19 -6.75
CA THR A 15 13.10 -3.16 -5.66
C THR A 15 13.23 -4.59 -6.15
N VAL A 16 12.45 -4.99 -7.16
CA VAL A 16 12.57 -6.33 -7.76
C VAL A 16 13.90 -6.49 -8.50
N GLU A 17 14.32 -5.50 -9.29
CA GLU A 17 15.58 -5.55 -10.04
C GLU A 17 16.80 -5.63 -9.10
N ASP A 18 16.82 -4.82 -8.04
CA ASP A 18 17.86 -4.84 -7.01
C ASP A 18 17.86 -6.15 -6.21
N GLY A 19 16.66 -6.62 -5.83
CA GLY A 19 16.47 -7.86 -5.10
C GLY A 19 16.92 -9.10 -5.88
N LEU A 20 16.57 -9.18 -7.18
CA LEU A 20 17.07 -10.24 -8.06
C LEU A 20 18.59 -10.24 -8.16
N SER A 21 19.20 -9.06 -8.28
CA SER A 21 20.65 -8.91 -8.26
C SER A 21 21.24 -9.38 -6.93
N ALA A 22 20.60 -9.07 -5.79
CA ALA A 22 21.04 -9.55 -4.48
C ALA A 22 20.91 -11.07 -4.33
N ILE A 23 19.83 -11.66 -4.84
CA ILE A 23 19.60 -13.12 -4.86
C ILE A 23 20.69 -13.83 -5.67
N PHE A 24 21.01 -13.35 -6.87
CA PHE A 24 22.07 -13.94 -7.70
C PHE A 24 23.45 -13.86 -7.05
N ASN A 25 23.68 -12.86 -6.19
CA ASN A 25 24.90 -12.71 -5.41
C ASN A 25 24.86 -13.44 -4.05
N GLY A 26 23.80 -14.19 -3.74
CA GLY A 26 23.64 -14.92 -2.47
C GLY A 26 23.46 -14.02 -1.25
N ARG A 27 23.07 -12.75 -1.43
CA ARG A 27 22.89 -11.75 -0.36
C ARG A 27 21.44 -11.63 0.14
N MET A 28 20.49 -12.26 -0.56
CA MET A 28 19.06 -12.19 -0.29
C MET A 28 18.41 -13.50 -0.75
N THR A 29 17.32 -13.88 -0.10
CA THR A 29 16.43 -14.97 -0.49
C THR A 29 15.24 -14.44 -1.28
N ALA A 30 14.62 -15.27 -2.12
CA ALA A 30 13.38 -14.90 -2.79
C ALA A 30 12.27 -14.50 -1.80
N ARG A 31 12.23 -15.13 -0.62
CA ARG A 31 11.27 -14.78 0.43
C ARG A 31 11.47 -13.36 0.93
N GLU A 32 12.71 -12.96 1.26
CA GLU A 32 13.02 -11.60 1.70
C GLU A 32 12.62 -10.56 0.65
N LEU A 33 12.85 -10.83 -0.64
CA LEU A 33 12.39 -9.96 -1.71
C LEU A 33 10.86 -9.82 -1.72
N TYR A 34 10.10 -10.92 -1.57
CA TYR A 34 8.65 -10.86 -1.48
C TYR A 34 8.16 -10.09 -0.25
N GLU A 35 8.86 -10.19 0.89
CA GLU A 35 8.54 -9.41 2.08
C GLU A 35 8.75 -7.91 1.84
N GLU A 36 9.84 -7.51 1.17
CA GLU A 36 10.09 -6.10 0.81
C GLU A 36 9.03 -5.54 -0.14
N VAL A 37 8.68 -6.30 -1.18
CA VAL A 37 7.60 -5.92 -2.11
C VAL A 37 6.26 -5.80 -1.38
N GLY A 38 5.96 -6.74 -0.48
CA GLY A 38 4.75 -6.71 0.33
C GLY A 38 4.67 -5.47 1.22
N LEU A 39 5.78 -5.07 1.85
CA LEU A 39 5.88 -3.83 2.64
C LEU A 39 5.61 -2.59 1.80
N LEU A 40 6.17 -2.50 0.60
CA LEU A 40 5.95 -1.38 -0.33
C LEU A 40 4.47 -1.27 -0.73
N ILE A 41 3.85 -2.39 -1.09
CA ILE A 41 2.43 -2.43 -1.46
C ILE A 41 1.55 -2.02 -0.28
N LYS A 42 1.82 -2.58 0.91
CA LYS A 42 1.11 -2.24 2.15
C LYS A 42 1.18 -0.74 2.44
N GLN A 43 2.38 -0.16 2.39
CA GLN A 43 2.57 1.27 2.62
C GLN A 43 1.83 2.09 1.59
N ARG A 44 1.87 1.68 0.31
CA ARG A 44 1.20 2.43 -0.74
C ARG A 44 -0.32 2.45 -0.59
N ILE A 45 -0.94 1.32 -0.25
CA ILE A 45 -2.39 1.27 0.00
C ILE A 45 -2.76 2.22 1.16
N LYS A 46 -1.94 2.21 2.22
CA LYS A 46 -2.10 3.10 3.38
C LYS A 46 -2.02 4.58 2.98
N ASP A 47 -1.05 4.95 2.16
CA ASP A 47 -0.88 6.33 1.69
C ASP A 47 -2.05 6.77 0.81
N GLU A 48 -2.51 5.93 -0.12
CA GLU A 48 -3.66 6.24 -0.99
C GLU A 48 -4.96 6.44 -0.21
N ILE A 49 -5.16 5.70 0.89
CA ILE A 49 -6.32 5.89 1.79
C ILE A 49 -6.32 7.28 2.41
N VAL A 50 -5.14 7.77 2.83
CA VAL A 50 -5.00 9.10 3.44
C VAL A 50 -5.10 10.21 2.40
N LEU A 51 -4.57 9.99 1.19
CA LEU A 51 -4.57 10.99 0.11
C LEU A 51 -5.92 11.11 -0.59
N LYS A 52 -6.74 10.05 -0.60
CA LYS A 52 -8.00 10.01 -1.34
C LYS A 52 -9.19 10.44 -0.47
N THR A 53 -9.36 11.75 -0.35
CA THR A 53 -10.50 12.39 0.34
C THR A 53 -11.73 12.59 -0.53
N LEU A 54 -11.66 12.20 -1.82
CA LEU A 54 -12.76 12.32 -2.78
C LEU A 54 -13.22 10.95 -3.31
N PRO A 55 -14.54 10.75 -3.51
CA PRO A 55 -15.62 11.69 -3.24
C PRO A 55 -15.91 11.85 -1.74
N HIS A 56 -16.49 12.98 -1.38
CA HIS A 56 -16.99 13.28 -0.02
C HIS A 56 -18.03 12.24 0.46
N ASN A 57 -18.21 12.14 1.77
CA ASN A 57 -19.31 11.36 2.34
C ASN A 57 -20.66 11.98 1.96
N ALA A 58 -21.71 11.16 1.89
CA ALA A 58 -23.08 11.69 1.76
C ALA A 58 -23.45 12.54 3.00
N PRO A 59 -24.29 13.59 2.88
CA PRO A 59 -24.63 14.47 4.01
C PRO A 59 -25.13 13.74 5.26
N LEU A 60 -25.99 12.73 5.09
CA LEU A 60 -26.48 11.89 6.18
C LEU A 60 -25.34 11.12 6.89
N THR A 61 -24.35 10.65 6.13
CA THR A 61 -23.18 9.97 6.69
C THR A 61 -22.29 10.95 7.46
N ILE A 62 -22.14 12.19 6.99
CA ILE A 62 -21.42 13.24 7.71
C ILE A 62 -22.11 13.56 9.03
N GLU A 63 -23.44 13.71 9.02
CA GLU A 63 -24.23 13.94 10.24
C GLU A 63 -24.05 12.81 11.26
N ASN A 64 -24.07 11.55 10.81
CA ASN A 64 -23.89 10.39 11.68
C ASN A 64 -22.45 10.18 12.18
N LYS A 65 -21.45 10.44 11.33
CA LYS A 65 -20.02 10.20 11.65
C LYS A 65 -19.31 11.41 12.24
N GLY A 66 -19.83 12.62 12.03
CA GLY A 66 -19.21 13.89 12.40
C GLY A 66 -18.01 14.30 11.53
N LYS A 67 -17.76 13.63 10.40
CA LYS A 67 -16.64 13.96 9.48
C LYS A 67 -16.90 13.58 8.03
N ASP A 68 -16.22 14.30 7.15
CA ASP A 68 -16.37 14.21 5.69
C ASP A 68 -15.17 13.51 5.02
N ASP A 69 -14.68 12.43 5.64
CA ASP A 69 -13.70 11.54 5.04
C ASP A 69 -14.28 10.12 4.97
N PRO A 70 -14.46 9.54 3.77
CA PRO A 70 -15.06 8.23 3.60
C PRO A 70 -14.14 7.08 4.06
N LEU A 71 -12.82 7.22 3.93
CA LEU A 71 -11.87 6.13 4.16
C LEU A 71 -11.15 6.27 5.50
N VAL A 72 -11.02 7.50 6.02
CA VAL A 72 -10.40 7.79 7.31
C VAL A 72 -11.47 8.08 8.35
N ASP A 73 -11.91 7.02 9.03
CA ASP A 73 -12.81 7.12 10.16
C ASP A 73 -12.05 7.11 11.50
N THR A 74 -11.89 5.94 12.11
CA THR A 74 -11.16 5.77 13.38
C THR A 74 -9.68 5.42 13.18
N GLY A 75 -9.25 5.26 11.92
CA GLY A 75 -7.97 4.66 11.56
C GLY A 75 -7.96 3.13 11.60
N ALA A 76 -9.07 2.47 11.98
CA ALA A 76 -9.14 1.01 12.06
C ALA A 76 -8.82 0.31 10.74
N LEU A 77 -9.36 0.82 9.61
CA LEU A 77 -9.06 0.31 8.27
C LEU A 77 -7.57 0.42 7.94
N HIS A 78 -6.98 1.58 8.18
CA HIS A 78 -5.55 1.83 7.94
C HIS A 78 -4.67 0.86 8.76
N SER A 79 -5.05 0.61 10.02
CA SER A 79 -4.33 -0.30 10.92
C SER A 79 -4.49 -1.77 10.54
N SER A 80 -5.63 -2.17 9.95
CA SER A 80 -5.88 -3.57 9.58
C SER A 80 -5.20 -4.02 8.28
N ILE A 81 -4.68 -3.09 7.48
CA ILE A 81 -4.03 -3.44 6.21
C ILE A 81 -2.68 -4.10 6.48
N ASP A 82 -2.54 -5.33 6.00
CA ASP A 82 -1.34 -6.13 6.10
C ASP A 82 -1.16 -7.05 4.87
N PHE A 83 -0.02 -7.72 4.79
CA PHE A 83 0.28 -8.69 3.74
C PHE A 83 0.84 -10.00 4.34
N LYS A 84 0.86 -11.06 3.53
CA LYS A 84 1.47 -12.34 3.90
C LYS A 84 2.13 -12.97 2.68
N VAL A 85 3.40 -13.31 2.80
CA VAL A 85 4.08 -14.18 1.81
C VAL A 85 3.67 -15.63 2.09
N VAL A 86 3.08 -16.27 1.08
CA VAL A 86 2.64 -17.68 1.13
C VAL A 86 3.54 -18.53 0.24
N GLU A 87 3.88 -19.72 0.70
CA GLU A 87 4.55 -20.73 -0.11
C GLU A 87 3.52 -21.38 -1.06
N ILE A 88 3.99 -21.76 -2.26
CA ILE A 88 3.17 -22.44 -3.28
C ILE A 88 3.32 -23.94 -3.13
#